data_AF-A0A177DZD8-F1
#
_entry.id   AF-A0A177DZD8-F1
#
_cell.length_a   1.000
_cell.length_b   1.000
_cell.length_c   1.000
_cell.angle_alpha   90.00
_cell.angle_beta   90.00
_cell.angle_gamma   90.00
#
_symmetry.space_group_name_H-M   'P 1'
#
loop_
_entity.id
_entity.type
_entity.pdbx_description
1 polymer ?
#
loop_
_entity_poly.entity_id
_entity_poly.type
_entity_poly.pdbx_seq_one_letter_code
_entity_poly.pdbx_strand_id
1 'polypeptide(L)'
;MDTVMCSETSIYTNIRSTSALMRALKDNIIETVIVVPYERMIAKKRRADEEHLRRLRAETSASWHARLPDPRAETDDAFDIGSTANISLQQQSLFFGKLPLELRRLVYAYVMDKEELQLELCEDGDRRVPFQTRCGQAQELLRFPKSCKMAYIEAKEYIYTCNTFRIPNLTAYFCLHRLLSPRLFQTIRSVRLRWAYEETWKMIHFLEGDPPYNTSSWPLMWSEISKMEGLGYLRIDMVIWAPCIDAAYEHVLLTPLSIADVQELLEFEVYASWYQDGYLQAENSGKTWPFKITRGMGYHKNET
;
A
#
# COMPACT_ATOMS: atom_id res chain seq x y z
N MET A 1 34.63 -85.01 42.68
CA MET A 1 33.20 -85.15 42.35
C MET A 1 32.81 -83.82 41.75
N ASP A 2 32.95 -83.73 40.43
CA ASP A 2 32.98 -82.47 39.70
C ASP A 2 31.60 -82.12 39.15
N THR A 3 31.12 -80.96 39.54
CA THR A 3 29.82 -80.38 39.19
C THR A 3 29.89 -79.80 37.78
N VAL A 4 29.17 -80.42 36.83
CA VAL A 4 29.03 -79.95 35.45
C VAL A 4 27.90 -78.91 35.40
N MET A 5 28.27 -77.62 35.38
CA MET A 5 27.37 -76.51 35.05
C MET A 5 27.22 -76.41 33.53
N CYS A 6 26.21 -77.08 32.97
CA CYS A 6 25.88 -76.99 31.55
C CYS A 6 25.15 -75.68 31.23
N SER A 7 25.57 -75.08 30.12
CA SER A 7 25.24 -73.75 29.62
C SER A 7 23.79 -73.57 29.14
N GLU A 8 22.94 -72.92 29.94
CA GLU A 8 21.60 -72.43 29.52
C GLU A 8 21.62 -71.04 28.85
N THR A 9 22.79 -70.43 28.69
CA THR A 9 22.95 -69.03 28.22
C THR A 9 22.73 -68.85 26.71
N SER A 10 22.55 -69.91 25.92
CA SER A 10 22.54 -69.85 24.45
C SER A 10 21.15 -69.61 23.81
N ILE A 11 20.05 -69.90 24.52
CA ILE A 11 18.70 -69.79 23.94
C ILE A 11 18.13 -68.36 24.10
N TYR A 12 18.49 -67.64 25.17
CA TYR A 12 17.99 -66.28 25.45
C TYR A 12 18.59 -65.19 24.54
N THR A 13 19.78 -65.40 23.95
CA THR A 13 20.39 -64.47 22.98
C THR A 13 19.68 -64.50 21.62
N ASN A 14 19.10 -65.62 21.22
CA ASN A 14 18.42 -65.76 19.93
C ASN A 14 17.05 -65.05 19.89
N ILE A 15 16.29 -65.06 21.00
CA ILE A 15 15.00 -64.37 21.11
C ILE A 15 15.17 -62.83 21.14
N ARG A 16 16.25 -62.32 21.74
CA ARG A 16 16.54 -60.87 21.71
C ARG A 16 16.90 -60.38 20.30
N SER A 17 17.59 -61.20 19.52
CA SER A 17 17.96 -60.89 18.13
C SER A 17 16.74 -60.79 17.21
N THR A 18 15.80 -61.74 17.32
CA THR A 18 14.57 -61.74 16.51
C THR A 18 13.61 -60.59 16.88
N SER A 19 13.51 -60.21 18.16
CA SER A 19 12.72 -59.04 18.58
C SER A 19 13.30 -57.71 18.07
N ALA A 20 14.63 -57.58 18.06
CA ALA A 20 15.30 -56.39 17.52
C ALA A 20 15.12 -56.30 15.99
N LEU A 21 15.24 -57.43 15.29
CA LEU A 21 15.05 -57.51 13.84
C LEU A 21 13.59 -57.23 13.44
N MET A 22 12.61 -57.74 14.17
CA MET A 22 11.18 -57.45 13.94
C MET A 22 10.83 -55.97 14.19
N ARG A 23 11.45 -55.32 15.18
CA ARG A 23 11.30 -53.86 15.38
C ARG A 23 11.93 -53.08 14.23
N ALA A 24 13.16 -53.39 13.84
CA ALA A 24 13.82 -52.73 12.72
C ALA A 24 13.06 -52.89 11.39
N LEU A 25 12.49 -54.07 11.13
CA LEU A 25 11.62 -54.31 9.95
C LEU A 25 10.32 -53.52 10.02
N LYS A 26 9.67 -53.48 11.19
CA LYS A 26 8.44 -52.72 11.38
C LYS A 26 8.67 -51.22 11.18
N ASP A 27 9.74 -50.68 11.76
CA ASP A 27 10.08 -49.26 11.65
C ASP A 27 10.45 -48.89 10.20
N ASN A 28 11.22 -49.74 9.52
CA ASN A 28 11.57 -49.53 8.11
C ASN A 28 10.34 -49.60 7.19
N ILE A 29 9.43 -50.56 7.41
CA ILE A 29 8.18 -50.66 6.62
C ILE A 29 7.27 -49.45 6.87
N ILE A 30 7.11 -49.01 8.12
CA ILE A 30 6.28 -47.84 8.44
C ILE A 30 6.85 -46.58 7.78
N GLU A 31 8.15 -46.33 7.91
CA GLU A 31 8.79 -45.14 7.33
C GLU A 31 8.75 -45.16 5.80
N THR A 32 9.18 -46.26 5.16
CA THR A 32 9.36 -46.29 3.70
C THR A 32 8.07 -46.51 2.93
N VAL A 33 7.14 -47.32 3.46
CA VAL A 33 5.92 -47.70 2.73
C VAL A 33 4.76 -46.76 3.03
N ILE A 34 4.70 -46.17 4.23
CA ILE A 34 3.56 -45.37 4.66
C ILE A 34 3.92 -43.89 4.78
N VAL A 35 4.95 -43.54 5.57
CA VAL A 35 5.26 -42.14 5.88
C VAL A 35 5.76 -41.40 4.62
N VAL A 36 6.76 -41.94 3.91
CA VAL A 36 7.36 -41.26 2.75
C VAL A 36 6.32 -41.00 1.63
N PRO A 37 5.47 -41.95 1.22
CA PRO A 37 4.42 -41.66 0.24
C PRO A 37 3.37 -40.65 0.73
N TYR A 38 3.02 -40.69 2.01
CA TYR A 38 2.07 -39.75 2.61
C TYR A 38 2.63 -38.32 2.65
N GLU A 39 3.89 -38.14 3.05
CA GLU A 39 4.58 -36.83 3.01
C GLU A 39 4.70 -36.30 1.59
N ARG A 40 5.03 -37.16 0.62
CA ARG A 40 5.04 -36.79 -0.81
C ARG A 40 3.67 -36.36 -1.30
N MET A 41 2.60 -37.03 -0.87
CA MET A 41 1.22 -36.65 -1.19
C MET A 41 0.84 -35.30 -0.56
N ILE A 42 1.17 -35.07 0.72
CA ILE A 42 0.96 -33.78 1.38
C ILE A 42 1.74 -32.68 0.67
N ALA A 43 3.01 -32.90 0.36
CA ALA A 43 3.84 -31.93 -0.33
C ALA A 43 3.29 -31.61 -1.74
N LYS A 44 2.83 -32.63 -2.47
CA LYS A 44 2.18 -32.46 -3.78
C LYS A 44 0.90 -31.64 -3.68
N LYS A 45 0.07 -31.90 -2.66
CA LYS A 45 -1.15 -31.14 -2.41
C LYS A 45 -0.83 -29.68 -2.05
N ARG A 46 0.11 -29.44 -1.14
CA ARG A 46 0.56 -28.09 -0.77
C ARG A 46 1.04 -27.29 -1.99
N ARG A 47 1.85 -27.90 -2.86
CA ARG A 47 2.29 -27.24 -4.12
C ARG A 47 1.12 -26.91 -5.04
N ALA A 48 0.15 -27.80 -5.18
CA ALA A 48 -1.03 -27.57 -6.00
C ALA A 48 -1.91 -26.44 -5.42
N ASP A 49 -2.10 -26.41 -4.11
CA ASP A 49 -2.85 -25.38 -3.39
C ASP A 49 -2.14 -24.01 -3.49
N GLU A 50 -0.81 -23.98 -3.32
CA GLU A 50 0.02 -22.77 -3.51
C GLU A 50 -0.03 -22.24 -4.94
N GLU A 51 0.04 -23.12 -5.95
CA GLU A 51 -0.07 -22.75 -7.35
C GLU A 51 -1.46 -22.19 -7.66
N HIS A 52 -2.51 -22.81 -7.13
CA HIS A 52 -3.88 -22.32 -7.28
C HIS A 52 -4.05 -20.93 -6.67
N LEU A 53 -3.57 -20.71 -5.44
CA LEU A 53 -3.59 -19.40 -4.78
C LEU A 53 -2.78 -18.35 -5.57
N ARG A 54 -1.64 -18.74 -6.12
CA ARG A 54 -0.83 -17.85 -6.97
C ARG A 54 -1.59 -17.42 -8.23
N ARG A 55 -2.32 -18.32 -8.89
CA ARG A 55 -3.15 -17.99 -10.05
C ARG A 55 -4.28 -17.03 -9.67
N LEU A 56 -4.98 -17.30 -8.58
CA LEU A 56 -6.07 -16.45 -8.10
C LEU A 56 -5.59 -15.03 -7.76
N ARG A 57 -4.43 -14.90 -7.11
CA ARG A 57 -3.79 -13.61 -6.82
C ARG A 57 -3.39 -12.87 -8.10
N ALA A 58 -2.84 -13.58 -9.09
CA ALA A 58 -2.47 -12.99 -10.37
C ALA A 58 -3.69 -12.47 -11.15
N GLU A 59 -4.78 -13.25 -11.18
CA GLU A 59 -6.05 -12.86 -11.80
C GLU A 59 -6.66 -11.65 -11.07
N THR A 60 -6.67 -11.66 -9.74
CA THR A 60 -7.20 -10.55 -8.95
C THR A 60 -6.38 -9.28 -9.13
N SER A 61 -5.05 -9.41 -9.15
CA SER A 61 -4.14 -8.30 -9.44
C SER A 61 -4.35 -7.73 -10.84
N ALA A 62 -4.42 -8.59 -11.87
CA ALA A 62 -4.68 -8.17 -13.24
C ALA A 62 -6.05 -7.48 -13.37
N SER A 63 -7.08 -8.03 -12.73
CA SER A 63 -8.41 -7.42 -12.69
C SER A 63 -8.40 -6.05 -12.01
N TRP A 64 -7.67 -5.89 -10.91
CA TRP A 64 -7.54 -4.60 -10.23
C TRP A 64 -6.80 -3.58 -11.11
N HIS A 65 -5.68 -3.95 -11.72
CA HIS A 65 -4.93 -3.08 -12.64
C HIS A 65 -5.74 -2.67 -13.87
N ALA A 66 -6.56 -3.58 -14.43
CA ALA A 66 -7.43 -3.29 -15.57
C ALA A 66 -8.53 -2.25 -15.26
N ARG A 67 -8.83 -2.04 -13.97
CA ARG A 67 -9.82 -1.03 -13.53
C ARG A 67 -9.20 0.33 -13.25
N LEU A 68 -7.88 0.42 -13.11
CA LEU A 68 -7.23 1.72 -12.93
C LEU A 68 -7.36 2.55 -14.21
N PRO A 69 -7.52 3.88 -14.13
CA PRO A 69 -7.54 4.76 -15.30
C PRO A 69 -6.28 4.60 -16.15
N ASP A 70 -6.38 4.67 -17.48
CA ASP A 70 -5.19 4.63 -18.33
C ASP A 70 -4.21 5.75 -17.95
N PRO A 71 -2.89 5.48 -17.92
CA PRO A 71 -1.92 6.51 -17.58
C PRO A 71 -1.96 7.57 -18.67
N ARG A 72 -2.00 8.85 -18.29
CA ARG A 72 -1.77 9.92 -19.26
C ARG A 72 -0.41 9.74 -19.91
N ALA A 73 -0.36 9.87 -21.24
CA ALA A 73 0.92 9.82 -21.94
C ALA A 73 1.76 11.03 -21.54
N GLU A 74 3.07 10.86 -21.37
CA GLU A 74 3.98 11.99 -21.06
C GLU A 74 3.89 13.11 -22.11
N THR A 75 3.53 12.75 -23.35
CA THR A 75 3.31 13.70 -24.45
C THR A 75 2.04 14.53 -24.32
N ASP A 76 1.07 14.11 -23.51
CA ASP A 76 -0.18 14.87 -23.32
C ASP A 76 0.04 16.16 -22.52
N ASP A 77 1.13 16.21 -21.75
CA ASP A 77 1.58 17.40 -21.05
C ASP A 77 2.28 18.41 -21.94
N ALA A 78 2.71 17.98 -23.13
CA ALA A 78 2.88 18.87 -24.27
C ALA A 78 1.51 19.28 -24.82
N PHE A 79 0.60 19.69 -23.91
CA PHE A 79 -0.47 20.67 -24.15
C PHE A 79 0.16 22.04 -24.47
N ASP A 80 1.04 22.01 -25.45
CA ASP A 80 1.08 22.87 -26.60
C ASP A 80 0.73 24.32 -26.26
N ILE A 81 1.75 24.98 -25.71
CA ILE A 81 1.89 26.43 -25.82
C ILE A 81 1.76 26.85 -27.31
N GLY A 82 1.98 25.93 -28.28
CA GLY A 82 1.73 26.08 -29.71
C GLY A 82 0.34 25.63 -30.22
N SER A 83 -0.51 24.95 -29.42
CA SER A 83 -1.90 24.62 -29.82
C SER A 83 -2.72 25.85 -29.53
N THR A 84 -2.52 26.79 -30.43
CA THR A 84 -3.42 27.86 -30.82
C THR A 84 -4.73 27.28 -31.38
N ALA A 85 -5.24 26.18 -30.82
CA ALA A 85 -6.60 25.70 -31.06
C ALA A 85 -7.55 26.84 -30.69
N ASN A 86 -7.99 27.53 -31.74
CA ASN A 86 -8.93 28.64 -31.78
C ASN A 86 -9.19 29.26 -30.41
N ILE A 87 -8.25 30.12 -29.98
CA ILE A 87 -8.61 31.22 -29.09
C ILE A 87 -9.53 32.09 -29.94
N SER A 88 -10.80 31.71 -30.05
CA SER A 88 -11.83 32.63 -30.52
C SER A 88 -11.62 33.94 -29.78
N LEU A 89 -11.95 35.08 -30.41
CA LEU A 89 -11.87 36.40 -29.79
C LEU A 89 -12.85 36.50 -28.60
N GLN A 90 -12.66 35.70 -27.56
CA GLN A 90 -13.27 35.85 -26.27
C GLN A 90 -12.73 37.18 -25.78
N GLN A 91 -13.64 38.15 -25.58
CA GLN A 91 -13.30 39.43 -24.98
C GLN A 91 -12.45 39.14 -23.74
N GLN A 92 -11.20 39.59 -23.78
CA GLN A 92 -10.27 39.33 -22.69
C GLN A 92 -10.88 39.90 -21.42
N SER A 93 -11.04 39.06 -20.39
CA SER A 93 -11.51 39.53 -19.10
C SER A 93 -10.67 40.71 -18.64
N LEU A 94 -11.30 41.75 -18.09
CA LEU A 94 -10.60 42.89 -17.50
C LEU A 94 -9.59 42.44 -16.43
N PHE A 95 -9.83 41.29 -15.80
CA PHE A 95 -8.89 40.66 -14.87
C PHE A 95 -7.53 40.36 -15.54
N PHE A 96 -7.52 39.77 -16.73
CA PHE A 96 -6.29 39.43 -17.46
C PHE A 96 -5.68 40.65 -18.16
N GLY A 97 -6.51 41.59 -18.63
CA GLY A 97 -6.04 42.77 -19.33
C GLY A 97 -5.50 43.89 -18.43
N LYS A 98 -5.98 43.99 -17.18
CA LYS A 98 -5.61 45.07 -16.26
C LYS A 98 -4.69 44.65 -15.12
N LEU A 99 -4.67 43.36 -14.75
CA LEU A 99 -3.90 42.88 -13.61
C LEU A 99 -2.59 42.22 -14.08
N PRO A 100 -1.41 42.75 -13.70
CA PRO A 100 -0.13 42.10 -13.95
C PRO A 100 -0.11 40.65 -13.45
N LEU A 101 0.72 39.81 -14.08
CA LEU A 101 0.80 38.39 -13.77
C LEU A 101 1.13 38.14 -12.29
N GLU A 102 2.00 38.96 -11.71
CA GLU A 102 2.43 38.87 -10.31
C GLU A 102 1.25 39.03 -9.36
N LEU A 103 0.39 40.01 -9.60
CA LEU A 103 -0.81 40.22 -8.81
C LEU A 103 -1.84 39.11 -9.04
N ARG A 104 -1.99 38.61 -10.27
CA ARG A 104 -2.86 37.45 -10.57
C ARG A 104 -2.41 36.21 -9.81
N ARG A 105 -1.09 35.96 -9.73
CA ARG A 105 -0.50 34.87 -8.95
C ARG A 105 -0.82 34.99 -7.45
N LEU A 106 -0.77 36.20 -6.88
CA LEU A 106 -1.20 36.43 -5.50
C LEU A 106 -2.68 36.14 -5.30
N VAL A 107 -3.54 36.50 -6.27
CA VAL A 107 -4.96 36.14 -6.24
C VAL A 107 -5.13 34.63 -6.31
N TYR A 108 -4.42 33.92 -7.19
CA TYR A 108 -4.54 32.46 -7.28
C TYR A 108 -4.07 31.77 -6.01
N ALA A 109 -2.94 32.18 -5.45
CA ALA A 109 -2.51 31.69 -4.14
C ALA A 109 -3.63 31.91 -3.13
N TYR A 110 -4.12 33.14 -2.94
CA TYR A 110 -5.16 33.43 -1.96
C TYR A 110 -6.47 32.65 -2.16
N VAL A 111 -6.93 32.49 -3.41
CA VAL A 111 -8.18 31.81 -3.74
C VAL A 111 -8.06 30.29 -3.65
N MET A 112 -6.87 29.73 -3.90
CA MET A 112 -6.63 28.29 -3.94
C MET A 112 -6.02 27.73 -2.65
N ASP A 113 -5.54 28.57 -1.73
CA ASP A 113 -4.73 28.21 -0.54
C ASP A 113 -5.55 27.77 0.68
N LYS A 114 -6.64 27.01 0.52
CA LYS A 114 -7.56 26.84 1.67
C LYS A 114 -8.17 25.48 1.93
N GLU A 115 -7.88 24.44 1.15
CA GLU A 115 -8.68 23.22 1.32
C GLU A 115 -7.87 21.92 1.41
N GLU A 116 -8.28 21.09 2.35
CA GLU A 116 -8.03 19.66 2.27
C GLU A 116 -8.92 19.12 1.13
N LEU A 117 -8.30 18.80 0.00
CA LEU A 117 -8.98 18.23 -1.16
C LEU A 117 -9.18 16.74 -0.92
N GLN A 118 -10.38 16.39 -0.45
CA GLN A 118 -10.74 15.01 -0.23
C GLN A 118 -11.07 14.33 -1.56
N LEU A 119 -10.25 13.33 -1.89
CA LEU A 119 -10.57 12.41 -2.96
C LEU A 119 -11.61 11.40 -2.48
N GLU A 120 -12.51 11.05 -3.37
CA GLU A 120 -13.54 10.04 -3.15
C GLU A 120 -13.42 9.01 -4.26
N LEU A 121 -13.33 7.74 -3.88
CA LEU A 121 -13.40 6.64 -4.83
C LEU A 121 -14.87 6.29 -5.05
N CYS A 122 -15.37 6.49 -6.26
CA CYS A 122 -16.71 6.06 -6.64
C CYS A 122 -16.63 4.61 -7.13
N GLU A 123 -17.13 3.68 -6.31
CA GLU A 123 -17.27 2.29 -6.68
C GLU A 123 -18.72 2.01 -7.09
N ASP A 124 -18.95 1.65 -8.35
CA ASP A 124 -20.28 1.36 -8.87
C ASP A 124 -20.74 -0.09 -8.58
N GLY A 125 -20.04 -0.79 -7.68
CA GLY A 125 -20.22 -2.23 -7.41
C GLY A 125 -19.86 -3.16 -8.58
N ASP A 126 -19.92 -2.69 -9.82
CA ASP A 126 -19.48 -3.41 -11.01
C ASP A 126 -17.96 -3.37 -11.13
N ARG A 127 -17.33 -4.54 -10.98
CA ARG A 127 -15.88 -4.73 -11.12
C ARG A 127 -15.36 -4.48 -12.54
N ARG A 128 -16.24 -4.29 -13.52
CA ARG A 128 -15.87 -3.95 -14.91
C ARG A 128 -15.72 -2.45 -15.13
N VAL A 129 -16.28 -1.63 -14.25
CA VAL A 129 -16.22 -0.18 -14.37
C VAL A 129 -14.86 0.30 -13.83
N PRO A 130 -14.15 1.15 -14.61
CA PRO A 130 -12.93 1.77 -14.13
C PRO A 130 -13.18 2.56 -12.85
N PHE A 131 -12.19 2.56 -11.96
CA PHE A 131 -12.23 3.38 -10.76
C PHE A 131 -12.37 4.86 -11.13
N GLN A 132 -13.36 5.52 -10.54
CA GLN A 132 -13.56 6.96 -10.70
C GLN A 132 -13.17 7.65 -9.41
N THR A 133 -12.37 8.71 -9.52
CA THR A 133 -12.10 9.61 -8.39
C THR A 133 -12.92 10.88 -8.53
N ARG A 134 -13.50 11.33 -7.43
CA ARG A 134 -14.20 12.61 -7.31
C ARG A 134 -13.57 13.43 -6.21
N CYS A 135 -13.82 14.73 -6.23
CA CYS A 135 -13.50 15.62 -5.13
C CYS A 135 -14.70 16.55 -4.97
N GLY A 136 -15.39 16.48 -3.83
CA GLY A 136 -16.62 17.24 -3.60
C GLY A 136 -16.40 18.74 -3.71
N GLN A 137 -15.25 19.19 -3.23
CA GLN A 137 -14.76 20.57 -3.24
C GLN A 137 -14.32 21.04 -4.63
N ALA A 138 -14.10 20.11 -5.58
CA ALA A 138 -13.57 20.46 -6.89
C ALA A 138 -14.51 21.38 -7.68
N GLN A 139 -15.80 21.41 -7.40
CA GLN A 139 -16.70 22.36 -8.08
C GLN A 139 -16.39 23.80 -7.70
N GLU A 140 -16.10 24.07 -6.43
CA GLU A 140 -15.82 25.43 -5.94
C GLU A 140 -14.41 25.85 -6.33
N LEU A 141 -13.41 25.00 -6.05
CA LEU A 141 -12.02 25.25 -6.39
C LEU A 141 -11.80 25.44 -7.90
N LEU A 142 -12.44 24.59 -8.72
CA LEU A 142 -12.29 24.65 -10.17
C LEU A 142 -13.24 25.64 -10.83
N ARG A 143 -14.11 26.36 -10.10
CA ARG A 143 -15.06 27.29 -10.71
C ARG A 143 -14.37 28.37 -11.52
N PHE A 144 -13.33 28.99 -10.94
CA PHE A 144 -12.54 30.00 -11.64
C PHE A 144 -11.67 29.39 -12.76
N PRO A 145 -10.85 28.33 -12.52
CA PRO A 145 -10.09 27.66 -13.58
C PRO A 145 -10.95 27.19 -14.76
N LYS A 146 -12.19 26.74 -14.53
CA LYS A 146 -13.12 26.30 -15.58
C LYS A 146 -13.75 27.45 -16.36
N SER A 147 -13.60 28.70 -15.93
CA SER A 147 -14.21 29.84 -16.62
C SER A 147 -13.56 30.15 -17.97
N CYS A 148 -12.25 29.95 -18.12
CA CYS A 148 -11.53 30.08 -19.38
C CYS A 148 -10.18 29.36 -19.37
N LYS A 149 -9.60 29.14 -20.56
CA LYS A 149 -8.30 28.46 -20.74
C LYS A 149 -7.16 29.17 -20.00
N MET A 150 -7.15 30.52 -20.00
CA MET A 150 -6.11 31.31 -19.33
C MET A 150 -6.16 31.13 -17.81
N ALA A 151 -7.36 31.19 -17.21
CA ALA A 151 -7.57 30.93 -15.79
C ALA A 151 -7.03 29.55 -15.41
N TYR A 152 -7.36 28.52 -16.18
CA TYR A 152 -6.87 27.16 -15.94
C TYR A 152 -5.34 27.08 -15.99
N ILE A 153 -4.72 27.59 -17.06
CA ILE A 153 -3.26 27.49 -17.25
C ILE A 153 -2.51 28.17 -16.11
N GLU A 154 -2.95 29.35 -15.67
CA GLU A 154 -2.24 30.09 -14.64
C GLU A 154 -2.55 29.62 -13.21
N ALA A 155 -3.74 29.06 -12.97
CA ALA A 155 -4.15 28.64 -11.64
C ALA A 155 -3.86 27.16 -11.33
N LYS A 156 -3.68 26.29 -12.35
CA LYS A 156 -3.57 24.84 -12.12
C LYS A 156 -2.45 24.44 -11.17
N GLU A 157 -1.30 25.12 -11.20
CA GLU A 157 -0.17 24.79 -10.33
C GLU A 157 -0.52 25.06 -8.86
N TYR A 158 -1.25 26.15 -8.57
CA TYR A 158 -1.69 26.51 -7.22
C TYR A 158 -2.68 25.50 -6.62
N ILE A 159 -3.47 24.82 -7.45
CA ILE A 159 -4.34 23.73 -6.99
C ILE A 159 -3.50 22.62 -6.35
N TYR A 160 -2.37 22.26 -6.96
CA TYR A 160 -1.54 21.16 -6.48
C TYR A 160 -0.54 21.58 -5.40
N THR A 161 -0.02 22.81 -5.47
CA THR A 161 1.02 23.29 -4.54
C THR A 161 0.48 23.85 -3.24
N CYS A 162 -0.73 24.42 -3.21
CA CYS A 162 -1.28 25.09 -2.03
C CYS A 162 -2.29 24.25 -1.24
N ASN A 163 -2.68 23.08 -1.73
CA ASN A 163 -3.71 22.25 -1.09
C ASN A 163 -3.14 20.95 -0.52
N THR A 164 -3.83 20.44 0.50
CA THR A 164 -3.54 19.10 1.06
C THR A 164 -4.42 18.07 0.40
N PHE A 165 -3.84 17.09 -0.28
CA PHE A 165 -4.61 16.02 -0.92
C PHE A 165 -4.90 14.91 0.09
N ARG A 166 -6.16 14.80 0.50
CA ARG A 166 -6.61 13.71 1.37
C ARG A 166 -7.05 12.53 0.52
N ILE A 167 -6.22 11.51 0.50
CA ILE A 167 -6.40 10.30 -0.29
C ILE A 167 -6.99 9.21 0.63
N PRO A 168 -8.23 8.75 0.38
CA PRO A 168 -8.97 7.92 1.33
C PRO A 168 -8.48 6.47 1.42
N ASN A 169 -7.81 5.99 0.37
CA ASN A 169 -7.24 4.65 0.29
C ASN A 169 -6.18 4.57 -0.82
N LEU A 170 -5.43 3.47 -0.86
CA LEU A 170 -4.40 3.25 -1.85
C LEU A 170 -4.93 3.17 -3.29
N THR A 171 -6.15 2.68 -3.52
CA THR A 171 -6.73 2.65 -4.87
C THR A 171 -6.91 4.07 -5.41
N ALA A 172 -7.40 5.00 -4.59
CA ALA A 172 -7.52 6.41 -4.93
C ALA A 172 -6.15 7.05 -5.22
N TYR A 173 -5.10 6.67 -4.48
CA TYR A 173 -3.72 7.08 -4.79
C TYR A 173 -3.32 6.67 -6.20
N PHE A 174 -3.46 5.37 -6.53
CA PHE A 174 -3.05 4.86 -7.84
C PHE A 174 -3.89 5.46 -8.97
N CYS A 175 -5.16 5.76 -8.73
CA CYS A 175 -5.98 6.51 -9.68
C CYS A 175 -5.45 7.93 -9.88
N LEU A 176 -5.18 8.67 -8.81
CA LEU A 176 -4.62 10.03 -8.89
C LEU A 176 -3.30 10.04 -9.66
N HIS A 177 -2.40 9.09 -9.34
CA HIS A 177 -1.09 8.95 -9.98
C HIS A 177 -1.20 8.69 -11.49
N ARG A 178 -2.21 7.94 -11.97
CA ARG A 178 -2.42 7.69 -13.41
C ARG A 178 -3.17 8.83 -14.12
N LEU A 179 -4.06 9.52 -13.40
CA LEU A 179 -4.89 10.61 -13.94
C LEU A 179 -4.12 11.93 -14.07
N LEU A 180 -3.19 12.19 -13.16
CA LEU A 180 -2.30 13.34 -13.25
C LEU A 180 -1.11 12.98 -14.14
N SER A 181 -0.61 14.00 -14.82
CA SER A 181 0.68 13.84 -15.48
C SER A 181 1.80 13.78 -14.44
N PRO A 182 2.95 13.16 -14.76
CA PRO A 182 4.08 13.09 -13.84
C PRO A 182 4.49 14.48 -13.34
N ARG A 183 4.53 15.48 -14.22
CA ARG A 183 4.89 16.85 -13.84
C ARG A 183 3.91 17.46 -12.83
N LEU A 184 2.59 17.33 -13.04
CA LEU A 184 1.61 17.87 -12.09
C LEU A 184 1.61 17.11 -10.78
N PHE A 185 1.74 15.78 -10.83
CA PHE A 185 1.84 14.95 -9.63
C PHE A 185 3.02 15.39 -8.76
N GLN A 186 4.18 15.66 -9.38
CA GLN A 186 5.40 16.16 -8.74
C GLN A 186 5.25 17.55 -8.10
N THR A 187 4.25 18.36 -8.51
CA THR A 187 4.00 19.66 -7.88
C THR A 187 3.21 19.58 -6.58
N ILE A 188 2.68 18.41 -6.20
CA ILE A 188 1.95 18.27 -4.94
C ILE A 188 2.91 18.48 -3.77
N ARG A 189 2.49 19.29 -2.79
CA ARG A 189 3.32 19.68 -1.62
C ARG A 189 2.84 19.11 -0.30
N SER A 190 1.57 18.72 -0.23
CA SER A 190 0.96 18.23 1.00
C SER A 190 0.04 17.04 0.70
N VAL A 191 0.33 15.89 1.31
CA VAL A 191 -0.44 14.65 1.12
C VAL A 191 -0.86 14.08 2.47
N ARG A 192 -2.13 13.72 2.57
CA ARG A 192 -2.66 12.91 3.65
C ARG A 192 -3.21 11.62 3.07
N LEU A 193 -2.54 10.51 3.33
CA LEU A 193 -2.94 9.21 2.81
C LEU A 193 -3.50 8.35 3.93
N ARG A 194 -4.69 7.80 3.71
CA ARG A 194 -5.23 6.76 4.58
C ARG A 194 -4.92 5.39 4.00
N TRP A 195 -4.29 4.55 4.82
CA TRP A 195 -4.07 3.13 4.54
C TRP A 195 -5.03 2.34 5.42
N ALA A 196 -6.18 1.92 4.89
CA ALA A 196 -7.20 1.20 5.65
C ALA A 196 -7.37 -0.22 5.13
N TYR A 197 -7.07 -1.22 5.97
CA TYR A 197 -7.30 -2.63 5.64
C TYR A 197 -8.42 -3.19 6.50
N GLU A 198 -9.57 -3.46 5.87
CA GLU A 198 -10.81 -3.86 6.55
C GLU A 198 -10.92 -5.36 6.83
N GLU A 199 -10.17 -6.21 6.10
CA GLU A 199 -10.28 -7.68 6.21
C GLU A 199 -9.41 -8.28 7.32
N THR A 200 -9.58 -7.81 8.55
CA THR A 200 -8.66 -8.15 9.66
C THR A 200 -8.74 -9.58 10.17
N TRP A 201 -9.68 -10.39 9.70
CA TRP A 201 -9.67 -11.83 9.99
C TRP A 201 -8.62 -12.60 9.17
N LYS A 202 -8.03 -11.99 8.13
CA LYS A 202 -6.95 -12.59 7.31
C LYS A 202 -5.53 -12.16 7.72
N MET A 203 -5.32 -11.71 8.97
CA MET A 203 -4.05 -11.06 9.38
C MET A 203 -2.77 -11.84 9.06
N ILE A 204 -2.81 -13.17 9.05
CA ILE A 204 -1.59 -13.97 8.81
C ILE A 204 -0.98 -13.64 7.43
N HIS A 205 -1.82 -13.25 6.46
CA HIS A 205 -1.41 -13.04 5.06
C HIS A 205 -1.89 -11.71 4.46
N PHE A 206 -2.23 -10.69 5.26
CA PHE A 206 -2.78 -9.44 4.68
C PHE A 206 -1.80 -8.80 3.67
N LEU A 207 -0.50 -8.88 3.96
CA LEU A 207 0.60 -8.44 3.10
C LEU A 207 0.84 -9.31 1.85
N GLU A 208 0.31 -10.53 1.83
CA GLU A 208 0.25 -11.40 0.65
C GLU A 208 -1.10 -11.32 -0.07
N GLY A 209 -1.96 -10.39 0.36
CA GLY A 209 -3.30 -10.22 -0.15
C GLY A 209 -3.36 -9.60 -1.55
N ASP A 210 -4.56 -9.19 -1.91
CA ASP A 210 -4.83 -8.55 -3.18
C ASP A 210 -4.33 -7.09 -3.18
N PRO A 211 -3.94 -6.55 -4.35
CA PRO A 211 -3.70 -5.12 -4.48
C PRO A 211 -4.93 -4.30 -4.03
N PRO A 212 -4.71 -3.08 -3.51
CA PRO A 212 -3.43 -2.39 -3.41
C PRO A 212 -2.68 -2.59 -2.08
N TYR A 213 -3.16 -3.43 -1.15
CA TYR A 213 -2.63 -3.47 0.22
C TYR A 213 -1.51 -4.49 0.44
N ASN A 214 -0.99 -5.05 -0.64
CA ASN A 214 0.02 -6.11 -0.59
C ASN A 214 1.45 -5.58 -0.59
N THR A 215 2.40 -6.50 -0.37
CA THR A 215 3.84 -6.25 -0.28
C THR A 215 4.47 -5.72 -1.56
N SER A 216 3.82 -5.87 -2.72
CA SER A 216 4.32 -5.28 -3.97
C SER A 216 3.85 -3.84 -4.16
N SER A 217 2.59 -3.54 -3.83
CA SER A 217 1.98 -2.23 -4.11
C SER A 217 2.43 -1.17 -3.10
N TRP A 218 2.61 -1.56 -1.84
CA TRP A 218 3.00 -0.62 -0.79
C TRP A 218 4.40 -0.01 -1.02
N PRO A 219 5.49 -0.77 -1.23
CA PRO A 219 6.80 -0.21 -1.56
C PRO A 219 6.82 0.54 -2.90
N LEU A 220 6.05 0.07 -3.89
CA LEU A 220 5.93 0.75 -5.18
C LEU A 220 5.36 2.16 -5.01
N MET A 221 4.29 2.30 -4.23
CA MET A 221 3.72 3.60 -3.91
C MET A 221 4.76 4.52 -3.24
N TRP A 222 5.50 4.00 -2.26
CA TRP A 222 6.53 4.75 -1.56
C TRP A 222 7.67 5.20 -2.45
N SER A 223 8.08 4.35 -3.39
CA SER A 223 9.08 4.71 -4.42
C SER A 223 8.61 5.89 -5.27
N GLU A 224 7.32 6.02 -5.55
CA GLU A 224 6.81 7.18 -6.31
C GLU A 224 6.65 8.43 -5.44
N ILE A 225 6.20 8.29 -4.18
CA ILE A 225 6.11 9.41 -3.23
C ILE A 225 7.50 9.96 -2.90
N SER A 226 8.51 9.10 -2.73
CA SER A 226 9.87 9.55 -2.41
C SER A 226 10.54 10.33 -3.54
N LYS A 227 10.04 10.22 -4.77
CA LYS A 227 10.49 11.02 -5.90
C LYS A 227 9.84 12.40 -5.96
N MET A 228 8.90 12.73 -5.08
CA MET A 228 8.17 13.99 -5.12
C MET A 228 9.03 15.16 -4.63
N GLU A 229 9.66 15.87 -5.57
CA GLU A 229 10.55 16.98 -5.25
C GLU A 229 9.78 18.14 -4.60
N GLY A 230 10.14 18.50 -3.37
CA GLY A 230 9.52 19.58 -2.61
C GLY A 230 8.24 19.20 -1.88
N LEU A 231 7.91 17.91 -1.76
CA LEU A 231 6.89 17.47 -0.82
C LEU A 231 7.28 17.99 0.58
N GLY A 232 6.39 18.75 1.22
CA GLY A 232 6.67 19.41 2.50
C GLY A 232 5.96 18.75 3.67
N TYR A 233 4.73 18.31 3.45
CA TYR A 233 3.90 17.66 4.47
C TYR A 233 3.42 16.30 3.98
N LEU A 234 3.65 15.28 4.81
CA LEU A 234 3.14 13.94 4.57
C LEU A 234 2.56 13.35 5.85
N ARG A 235 1.28 12.97 5.79
CA ARG A 235 0.61 12.26 6.88
C ARG A 235 0.05 10.94 6.40
N ILE A 236 0.34 9.86 7.13
CA ILE A 236 -0.16 8.52 6.84
C ILE A 236 -1.07 8.04 7.98
N ASP A 237 -2.35 7.86 7.69
CA ASP A 237 -3.32 7.29 8.62
C ASP A 237 -3.47 5.77 8.36
N MET A 238 -2.72 4.95 9.09
CA MET A 238 -2.79 3.48 9.03
C MET A 238 -3.88 2.95 9.95
N VAL A 239 -4.97 2.47 9.34
CA VAL A 239 -6.13 1.91 10.02
C VAL A 239 -6.20 0.40 9.79
N ILE A 240 -5.83 -0.35 10.82
CA ILE A 240 -5.99 -1.80 10.89
C ILE A 240 -6.99 -2.08 12.00
N TRP A 241 -8.08 -2.77 11.66
CA TRP A 241 -9.09 -3.26 12.61
C TRP A 241 -8.60 -4.47 13.42
N ALA A 242 -7.41 -4.35 13.98
CA ALA A 242 -6.70 -5.34 14.78
C ALA A 242 -6.32 -4.69 16.11
N PRO A 243 -6.61 -5.33 17.27
CA PRO A 243 -6.26 -4.73 18.56
C PRO A 243 -4.74 -4.66 18.77
N CYS A 244 -3.97 -5.54 18.13
CA CYS A 244 -2.53 -5.62 18.21
C CYS A 244 -1.93 -6.11 16.89
N ILE A 245 -0.74 -5.62 16.58
CA ILE A 245 0.11 -6.11 15.49
C ILE A 245 1.44 -6.51 16.10
N ASP A 246 1.93 -7.69 15.74
CA ASP A 246 3.26 -8.12 16.16
C ASP A 246 4.33 -7.18 15.57
N ALA A 247 5.38 -6.93 16.34
CA ALA A 247 6.54 -6.12 16.01
C ALA A 247 7.11 -6.45 14.61
N ALA A 248 7.12 -7.73 14.22
CA ALA A 248 7.60 -8.14 12.90
C ALA A 248 6.77 -7.50 11.77
N TYR A 249 5.45 -7.45 11.91
CA TYR A 249 4.56 -6.86 10.90
C TYR A 249 4.61 -5.33 10.92
N GLU A 250 4.68 -4.71 12.09
CA GLU A 250 4.88 -3.26 12.21
C GLU A 250 6.16 -2.85 11.49
N HIS A 251 7.25 -3.61 11.70
CA HIS A 251 8.51 -3.37 11.01
C HIS A 251 8.34 -3.45 9.49
N VAL A 252 7.66 -4.46 8.95
CA VAL A 252 7.43 -4.60 7.50
C VAL A 252 6.59 -3.44 6.95
N LEU A 253 5.59 -2.97 7.70
CA LEU A 253 4.73 -1.85 7.30
C LEU A 253 5.47 -0.50 7.31
N LEU A 254 6.26 -0.25 8.34
CA LEU A 254 6.95 1.02 8.56
C LEU A 254 8.30 1.11 7.82
N THR A 255 8.92 -0.01 7.45
CA THR A 255 10.23 0.02 6.76
C THR A 255 10.19 0.76 5.42
N PRO A 256 9.18 0.58 4.54
CA PRO A 256 9.05 1.39 3.33
C PRO A 256 8.91 2.90 3.59
N LEU A 257 8.44 3.29 4.78
CA LEU A 257 8.35 4.70 5.19
C LEU A 257 9.71 5.28 5.58
N SER A 258 10.67 4.42 5.94
CA SER A 258 12.00 4.82 6.39
C SER A 258 13.01 5.02 5.27
N ILE A 259 12.57 4.96 4.01
CA ILE A 259 13.43 5.17 2.84
C ILE A 259 14.05 6.57 2.96
N ALA A 260 15.39 6.62 2.87
CA ALA A 260 16.21 7.79 3.19
C ALA A 260 15.94 9.02 2.30
N ASP A 261 15.27 8.84 1.17
CA ASP A 261 15.03 9.92 0.20
C ASP A 261 13.90 10.88 0.61
N VAL A 262 13.18 10.57 1.69
CA VAL A 262 12.10 11.41 2.25
C VAL A 262 12.64 12.46 3.25
N GLN A 263 13.97 12.60 3.37
CA GLN A 263 14.63 13.45 4.37
C GLN A 263 14.37 14.96 4.25
N GLU A 264 13.87 15.43 3.11
CA GLU A 264 13.56 16.86 2.91
C GLU A 264 12.15 17.26 3.36
N LEU A 265 11.34 16.32 3.88
CA LEU A 265 10.03 16.64 4.42
C LEU A 265 10.15 17.60 5.62
N LEU A 266 9.37 18.67 5.61
CA LEU A 266 9.21 19.55 6.76
C LEU A 266 8.47 18.83 7.90
N GLU A 267 7.49 18.00 7.53
CA GLU A 267 6.68 17.25 8.48
C GLU A 267 6.28 15.89 7.92
N PHE A 268 6.63 14.83 8.67
CA PHE A 268 6.24 13.46 8.37
C PHE A 268 5.61 12.82 9.61
N GLU A 269 4.29 12.61 9.54
CA GLU A 269 3.52 11.97 10.59
C GLU A 269 2.93 10.63 10.15
N VAL A 270 3.00 9.65 11.04
CA VAL A 270 2.34 8.34 10.87
C VAL A 270 1.42 8.12 12.04
N TYR A 271 0.14 7.97 11.75
CA TYR A 271 -0.86 7.55 12.71
C TYR A 271 -1.14 6.06 12.53
N ALA A 272 -1.02 5.28 13.60
CA ALA A 272 -1.30 3.84 13.60
C ALA A 272 -2.43 3.52 14.57
N SER A 273 -3.48 2.84 14.09
CA SER A 273 -4.68 2.53 14.88
C SER A 273 -4.49 1.42 15.92
N TRP A 274 -3.34 0.75 15.94
CA TRP A 274 -3.03 -0.33 16.87
C TRP A 274 -2.12 0.13 18.00
N TYR A 275 -2.18 -0.58 19.12
CA TYR A 275 -1.21 -0.44 20.21
C TYR A 275 0.02 -1.30 19.94
N GLN A 276 1.17 -0.84 20.38
CA GLN A 276 2.35 -1.71 20.50
C GLN A 276 2.12 -2.61 21.71
N ASP A 277 2.18 -3.93 21.53
CA ASP A 277 2.05 -4.88 22.63
C ASP A 277 3.11 -4.58 23.69
N GLY A 278 2.66 -4.32 24.93
CA GLY A 278 3.52 -3.93 26.05
C GLY A 278 4.60 -4.98 26.37
N TYR A 279 4.35 -6.25 26.03
CA TYR A 279 5.32 -7.32 26.21
C TYR A 279 6.53 -7.24 25.25
N LEU A 280 6.37 -6.61 24.08
CA LEU A 280 7.40 -6.50 23.05
C LEU A 280 8.10 -5.12 23.04
N GLN A 281 7.76 -4.21 23.98
CA GLN A 281 8.41 -2.90 24.06
C GLN A 281 9.90 -2.98 24.42
N ALA A 282 10.35 -4.05 25.09
CA ALA A 282 11.72 -4.18 25.56
C ALA A 282 12.75 -4.45 24.45
N GLU A 283 12.37 -5.07 23.33
CA GLU A 283 13.32 -5.45 22.27
C GLU A 283 13.44 -4.39 21.15
N ASN A 284 12.44 -3.51 20.99
CA ASN A 284 12.42 -2.52 19.90
C ASN A 284 12.64 -1.07 20.34
N SER A 285 12.95 -0.82 21.62
CA SER A 285 13.13 0.53 22.18
C SER A 285 14.30 1.33 21.58
N GLY A 286 15.12 0.72 20.72
CA GLY A 286 16.26 1.38 20.07
C GLY A 286 16.01 1.88 18.64
N LYS A 287 14.93 1.47 17.97
CA LYS A 287 14.71 1.85 16.56
C LYS A 287 13.96 3.18 16.47
N THR A 288 14.67 4.23 16.11
CA THR A 288 14.09 5.54 15.79
C THR A 288 13.66 5.57 14.33
N TRP A 289 12.38 5.86 14.08
CA TRP A 289 11.88 6.14 12.74
C TRP A 289 12.18 7.60 12.36
N PRO A 290 12.38 7.92 11.07
CA PRO A 290 12.61 9.31 10.62
C PRO A 290 11.34 10.17 10.64
N PHE A 291 10.25 9.67 11.21
CA PHE A 291 8.94 10.31 11.26
C PHE A 291 8.33 10.21 12.65
N LYS A 292 7.42 11.13 12.94
CA LYS A 292 6.65 11.12 14.18
C LYS A 292 5.56 10.07 14.08
N ILE A 293 5.60 9.07 14.96
CA ILE A 293 4.56 8.04 15.04
C ILE A 293 3.63 8.30 16.23
N THR A 294 2.33 8.38 15.96
CA THR A 294 1.27 8.47 16.97
C THR A 294 0.46 7.19 16.94
N ARG A 295 0.24 6.58 18.10
CA ARG A 295 -0.49 5.30 18.22
C ARG A 295 -1.76 5.47 19.03
N GLY A 296 -2.80 4.75 18.65
CA GLY A 296 -3.98 4.57 19.49
C GLY A 296 -5.21 4.16 18.71
N MET A 297 -6.14 3.48 19.37
CA MET A 297 -7.48 3.18 18.86
C MET A 297 -8.35 4.45 18.93
N GLY A 298 -7.87 5.53 18.31
CA GLY A 298 -8.72 6.66 18.03
C GLY A 298 -9.64 6.24 16.91
N TYR A 299 -10.88 5.88 17.25
CA TYR A 299 -11.96 6.14 16.32
C TYR A 299 -11.92 7.65 16.09
N HIS A 300 -11.20 8.09 15.06
CA HIS A 300 -11.38 9.42 14.51
C HIS A 300 -12.84 9.41 14.03
N LYS A 301 -13.76 9.75 14.96
CA LYS A 301 -15.10 10.23 14.63
C LYS A 301 -14.82 11.29 13.59
N ASN A 302 -15.31 11.05 12.38
CA ASN A 302 -15.12 11.91 11.23
C ASN A 302 -15.16 13.37 11.70
N GLU A 303 -13.98 14.00 11.79
CA GLU A 303 -13.89 15.45 11.80
C GLU A 303 -14.32 15.83 10.39
N THR A 304 -15.64 15.95 10.24
CA THR A 304 -16.35 16.59 9.13
C THR A 304 -16.19 18.08 9.24
#